data_AF-A0A9P7XS78-F1
#
_entry.id   AF-A0A9P7XS78-F1
#
_cell.length_a   1.000
_cell.length_b   1.000
_cell.length_c   1.000
_cell.angle_alpha   90.00
_cell.angle_beta   90.00
_cell.angle_gamma   90.00
#
_symmetry.space_group_name_H-M   'P 1'
#
loop_
_entity.id
_entity.type
_entity.pdbx_description
1 polymer ?
#
loop_
_entity_poly.entity_id
_entity_poly.type
_entity_poly.pdbx_seq_one_letter_code
_entity_poly.pdbx_strand_id
1 'polypeptide(L)'
;MLLIKTVALLCSATAVMAANAVVSGAIFVGKDTSDPSASPVDVYWDPSNHAAAAASVVVFAANSVDFHPSSQEPKALGQNLDGFTRKVATFPGFSLTNNQQYSLQLDGSLTQFEKTIDEQLDDPNTARALRDLIPENFEDQSLTDWVLSLIVVTKPDGSDTVTIQSVQVSLIILSDGNTATIPRQSARLSISNFQVITSVFVSNADRFADRVGVTTVSDFIKFFTSPKDFLRSDQAQRGFTSCLRSRMTFKDRQAILSWLH
;
A
#
# COMPACT_ATOMS: atom_id res chain seq x y z
N MET A 1 24.67 8.97 -60.15
CA MET A 1 23.60 8.83 -59.14
C MET A 1 24.05 7.85 -58.08
N LEU A 2 24.56 8.35 -56.94
CA LEU A 2 24.94 7.53 -55.79
C LEU A 2 23.79 7.59 -54.77
N LEU A 3 23.15 6.45 -54.53
CA LEU A 3 22.10 6.31 -53.52
C LEU A 3 22.76 5.83 -52.21
N ILE A 4 22.95 6.77 -51.28
CA ILE A 4 23.37 6.48 -49.91
C ILE A 4 22.15 5.92 -49.18
N LYS A 5 22.16 4.62 -48.89
CA LYS A 5 21.16 3.97 -48.02
C LYS A 5 21.52 4.29 -46.56
N THR A 6 20.83 5.26 -45.98
CA THR A 6 20.86 5.55 -44.55
C THR A 6 20.08 4.45 -43.81
N VAL A 7 20.80 3.53 -43.16
CA VAL A 7 20.20 2.59 -42.21
C VAL A 7 20.08 3.31 -40.87
N ALA A 8 18.89 3.83 -40.58
CA ALA A 8 18.56 4.35 -39.27
C ALA A 8 18.37 3.15 -38.32
N LEU A 9 19.38 2.89 -37.50
CA LEU A 9 19.30 1.97 -36.38
C LEU A 9 18.43 2.65 -35.30
N LEU A 10 17.13 2.38 -35.31
CA LEU A 10 16.24 2.74 -34.21
C LEU A 10 16.63 1.87 -33.01
N CYS A 11 17.46 2.43 -32.11
CA CYS A 11 17.53 1.96 -30.74
C CYS A 11 16.15 2.17 -30.11
N SER A 12 15.29 1.14 -30.21
CA SER A 12 14.16 0.99 -29.31
C SER A 12 14.72 0.74 -27.91
N ALA A 13 15.08 1.82 -27.22
CA ALA A 13 15.16 1.79 -25.77
C ALA A 13 13.72 1.54 -25.28
N THR A 14 13.32 0.27 -25.22
CA THR A 14 12.33 -0.15 -24.24
C THR A 14 12.93 0.25 -22.90
N ALA A 15 12.53 1.40 -22.38
CA ALA A 15 12.63 1.69 -20.97
C ALA A 15 11.91 0.53 -20.29
N VAL A 16 12.68 -0.47 -19.87
CA VAL A 16 12.22 -1.44 -18.89
C VAL A 16 11.82 -0.55 -17.72
N MET A 17 10.51 -0.37 -17.52
CA MET A 17 10.04 0.24 -16.29
C MET A 17 10.67 -0.58 -15.18
N ALA A 18 11.65 0.00 -14.48
CA ALA A 18 12.19 -0.62 -13.29
C ALA A 18 10.98 -0.83 -12.38
N ALA A 19 10.55 -2.08 -12.24
CA ALA A 19 9.42 -2.39 -11.39
C ALA A 19 9.89 -2.14 -9.96
N ASN A 20 9.48 -1.01 -9.38
CA ASN A 20 9.81 -0.67 -8.01
C ASN A 20 9.38 -1.83 -7.10
N ALA A 21 10.27 -2.32 -6.24
CA ALA A 21 9.90 -3.25 -5.19
C ALA A 21 9.09 -2.49 -4.13
N VAL A 22 8.04 -3.09 -3.59
CA VAL A 22 7.23 -2.46 -2.54
C VAL A 22 7.23 -3.33 -1.29
N VAL A 23 7.50 -2.72 -0.15
CA VAL A 23 7.18 -3.29 1.17
C VAL A 23 6.09 -2.43 1.75
N SER A 24 5.02 -3.05 2.24
CA SER A 24 3.93 -2.32 2.88
C SER A 24 3.79 -2.68 4.35
N GLY A 25 3.20 -1.76 5.08
CA GLY A 25 2.67 -2.02 6.41
C GLY A 25 1.48 -1.14 6.69
N ALA A 26 0.90 -1.36 7.86
CA ALA A 26 -0.11 -0.47 8.39
C ALA A 26 0.00 -0.36 9.90
N ILE A 27 -0.43 0.78 10.44
CA ILE A 27 -0.55 1.01 11.87
C ILE A 27 -1.88 1.69 12.18
N PHE A 28 -2.28 1.58 13.45
CA PHE A 28 -3.41 2.30 13.99
C PHE A 28 -2.94 3.21 15.13
N VAL A 29 -3.37 4.47 15.11
CA VAL A 29 -2.99 5.49 16.10
C VAL A 29 -4.23 6.03 16.82
N GLY A 30 -4.16 6.09 18.15
CA GLY A 30 -5.26 6.51 19.02
C GLY A 30 -6.02 5.33 19.60
N LYS A 31 -7.33 5.49 19.82
CA LYS A 31 -8.17 4.47 20.48
C LYS A 31 -9.13 3.81 19.50
N ASP A 32 -9.00 2.49 19.36
CA ASP A 32 -9.97 1.70 18.62
C ASP A 32 -11.20 1.51 19.50
N THR A 33 -12.27 2.22 19.17
CA THR A 33 -13.57 2.13 19.84
C THR A 33 -14.54 1.22 19.10
N SER A 34 -14.08 0.53 18.05
CA SER A 34 -14.94 -0.33 17.25
C SER A 34 -15.43 -1.52 18.06
N ASP A 35 -16.74 -1.77 18.08
CA ASP A 35 -17.34 -2.92 18.73
C ASP A 35 -17.07 -4.18 17.89
N PRO A 36 -16.33 -5.18 18.41
CA PRO A 36 -16.03 -6.41 17.68
C PRO A 36 -17.27 -7.27 17.40
N SER A 37 -18.41 -6.98 18.04
CA SER A 37 -19.69 -7.65 17.85
C SER A 37 -20.69 -6.85 17.02
N ALA A 38 -20.31 -5.65 16.54
CA ALA A 38 -21.15 -4.84 15.68
C ALA A 38 -21.59 -5.62 14.43
N SER A 39 -22.84 -5.45 14.02
CA SER A 39 -23.27 -5.95 12.72
C SER A 39 -22.51 -5.23 11.60
N PRO A 40 -22.37 -5.83 10.40
CA PRO A 40 -21.70 -5.16 9.30
C PRO A 40 -22.24 -3.78 8.96
N VAL A 41 -23.54 -3.56 9.10
CA VAL A 41 -24.18 -2.25 8.89
C VAL A 41 -23.77 -1.27 9.98
N ASP A 42 -23.79 -1.69 11.24
CA ASP A 42 -23.44 -0.84 12.39
C ASP A 42 -21.97 -0.37 12.34
N VAL A 43 -21.08 -1.13 11.69
CA VAL A 43 -19.69 -0.72 11.47
C VAL A 43 -19.61 0.57 10.65
N TYR A 44 -20.45 0.71 9.62
CA TYR A 44 -20.50 1.90 8.76
C TYR A 44 -21.49 2.96 9.28
N TRP A 45 -22.53 2.54 10.00
CA TRP A 45 -23.57 3.45 10.49
C TRP A 45 -23.16 4.18 11.76
N ASP A 46 -22.54 3.52 12.74
CA ASP A 46 -22.13 4.16 14.00
C ASP A 46 -20.72 4.77 13.87
N PRO A 47 -20.55 6.09 14.06
CA PRO A 47 -19.25 6.76 14.06
C PRO A 47 -18.22 6.16 15.05
N SER A 48 -18.68 5.52 16.12
CA SER A 48 -17.82 4.82 17.07
C SER A 48 -17.00 3.71 16.39
N ASN A 49 -17.52 3.09 15.33
CA ASN A 49 -16.93 1.99 14.57
C ASN A 49 -16.18 2.43 13.29
N HIS A 50 -16.11 3.74 12.99
CA HIS A 50 -15.60 4.21 11.70
C HIS A 50 -14.11 3.92 11.46
N ALA A 51 -13.34 3.59 12.50
CA ALA A 51 -11.97 3.09 12.35
C ALA A 51 -11.95 1.73 11.61
N ALA A 52 -12.80 0.78 12.02
CA ALA A 52 -12.97 -0.49 11.32
C ALA A 52 -13.59 -0.30 9.92
N ALA A 53 -14.54 0.63 9.76
CA ALA A 53 -15.08 0.94 8.43
C ALA A 53 -14.01 1.49 7.47
N ALA A 54 -13.16 2.42 7.94
CA ALA A 54 -12.04 2.96 7.18
C ALA A 54 -11.05 1.84 6.78
N ALA A 55 -10.67 1.01 7.75
CA ALA A 55 -9.82 -0.16 7.53
C ALA A 55 -10.41 -1.13 6.47
N SER A 56 -11.71 -1.40 6.56
CA SER A 56 -12.45 -2.24 5.60
C SER A 56 -12.38 -1.68 4.18
N VAL A 57 -12.61 -0.38 4.02
CA VAL A 57 -12.55 0.28 2.70
C VAL A 57 -11.14 0.24 2.11
N VAL A 58 -10.11 0.45 2.91
CA VAL A 58 -8.71 0.40 2.42
C VAL A 58 -8.34 -1.01 1.99
N VAL A 59 -8.74 -2.05 2.75
CA VAL A 59 -8.55 -3.46 2.36
C VAL A 59 -9.33 -3.79 1.09
N PHE A 60 -10.57 -3.33 0.97
CA PHE A 60 -11.36 -3.49 -0.24
C PHE A 60 -10.71 -2.83 -1.46
N ALA A 61 -10.19 -1.61 -1.29
CA ALA A 61 -9.47 -0.90 -2.34
C ALA A 61 -8.26 -1.71 -2.83
N ALA A 62 -7.49 -2.29 -1.90
CA ALA A 62 -6.33 -3.14 -2.20
C ALA A 62 -6.72 -4.44 -2.91
N ASN A 63 -7.72 -5.17 -2.41
CA ASN A 63 -8.26 -6.38 -3.03
C ASN A 63 -8.75 -6.11 -4.47
N SER A 64 -9.38 -4.95 -4.71
CA SER A 64 -9.94 -4.59 -6.03
C SER A 64 -8.90 -4.43 -7.13
N VAL A 65 -7.62 -4.32 -6.78
CA VAL A 65 -6.49 -4.18 -7.71
C VAL A 65 -5.40 -5.23 -7.48
N ASP A 66 -5.73 -6.31 -6.75
CA ASP A 66 -4.79 -7.39 -6.44
C ASP A 66 -3.51 -6.91 -5.75
N PHE A 67 -3.62 -5.95 -4.83
CA PHE A 67 -2.52 -5.49 -3.97
C PHE A 67 -2.63 -6.20 -2.61
N HIS A 68 -1.84 -7.26 -2.39
CA HIS A 68 -1.90 -8.11 -1.20
C HIS A 68 -0.53 -8.20 -0.49
N PRO A 69 -0.12 -7.16 0.25
CA PRO A 69 1.25 -7.04 0.75
C PRO A 69 1.74 -8.19 1.63
N SER A 70 0.85 -8.80 2.40
CA SER A 70 1.15 -9.94 3.28
C SER A 70 1.40 -11.27 2.57
N SER A 71 1.09 -11.37 1.27
CA SER A 71 1.18 -12.64 0.53
C SER A 71 1.89 -12.55 -0.83
N GLN A 72 2.10 -11.34 -1.33
CA GLN A 72 2.76 -11.11 -2.62
C GLN A 72 4.21 -10.66 -2.44
N GLU A 73 5.05 -11.05 -3.39
CA GLU A 73 6.43 -10.59 -3.45
C GLU A 73 6.52 -9.09 -3.80
N PRO A 74 7.57 -8.37 -3.34
CA PRO A 74 7.69 -6.92 -3.50
C PRO A 74 7.54 -6.40 -4.93
N LYS A 75 8.04 -7.17 -5.90
CA LYS A 75 7.98 -6.80 -7.32
C LYS A 75 6.57 -6.84 -7.89
N ALA A 76 5.74 -7.77 -7.43
CA ALA A 76 4.34 -7.85 -7.84
C ALA A 76 3.54 -6.68 -7.26
N LEU A 77 3.80 -6.32 -6.00
CA LEU A 77 3.19 -5.19 -5.33
C LEU A 77 3.45 -3.86 -6.05
N GLY A 78 4.67 -3.66 -6.57
CA GLY A 78 5.02 -2.50 -7.38
C GLY A 78 4.13 -2.26 -8.58
N GLN A 79 3.61 -3.31 -9.21
CA GLN A 79 2.74 -3.20 -10.38
C GLN A 79 1.34 -2.68 -10.03
N ASN A 80 0.90 -2.91 -8.79
CA ASN A 80 -0.47 -2.63 -8.35
C ASN A 80 -0.57 -1.43 -7.39
N LEU A 81 0.55 -0.90 -6.88
CA LEU A 81 0.60 0.21 -5.92
C LEU A 81 -0.14 1.47 -6.40
N ASP A 82 0.08 1.89 -7.65
CA ASP A 82 -0.59 3.05 -8.23
C ASP A 82 -2.11 2.85 -8.33
N GLY A 83 -2.53 1.63 -8.68
CA GLY A 83 -3.94 1.25 -8.71
C GLY A 83 -4.57 1.34 -7.33
N PHE A 84 -3.88 0.82 -6.31
CA PHE A 84 -4.32 0.86 -4.93
C PHE A 84 -4.44 2.29 -4.42
N THR A 85 -3.40 3.10 -4.57
CA THR A 85 -3.37 4.50 -4.14
C THR A 85 -4.51 5.29 -4.78
N ARG A 86 -4.76 5.08 -6.08
CA ARG A 86 -5.87 5.72 -6.79
C ARG A 86 -7.24 5.27 -6.28
N LYS A 87 -7.42 3.99 -5.96
CA LYS A 87 -8.68 3.46 -5.41
C LYS A 87 -9.00 4.06 -4.05
N VAL A 88 -8.01 4.20 -3.17
CA VAL A 88 -8.18 4.90 -1.89
C VAL A 88 -8.52 6.37 -2.13
N ALA A 89 -7.74 7.07 -2.96
CA ALA A 89 -7.92 8.50 -3.19
C ALA A 89 -9.24 8.89 -3.86
N THR A 90 -9.89 7.96 -4.57
CA THR A 90 -11.15 8.19 -5.29
C THR A 90 -12.36 7.58 -4.59
N PHE A 91 -12.19 7.01 -3.39
CA PHE A 91 -13.30 6.45 -2.64
C PHE A 91 -14.23 7.57 -2.13
N PRO A 92 -15.55 7.52 -2.40
CA PRO A 92 -16.46 8.63 -2.12
C PRO A 92 -16.61 8.97 -0.62
N GLY A 93 -16.30 8.04 0.28
CA GLY A 93 -16.32 8.27 1.72
C GLY A 93 -15.05 8.90 2.28
N PHE A 94 -14.05 9.20 1.44
CA PHE A 94 -12.79 9.83 1.83
C PHE A 94 -12.63 11.19 1.14
N SER A 95 -12.22 12.19 1.92
CA SER A 95 -11.87 13.52 1.41
C SER A 95 -10.38 13.75 1.56
N LEU A 96 -9.67 14.01 0.47
CA LEU A 96 -8.25 14.38 0.51
C LEU A 96 -8.10 15.76 1.16
N THR A 97 -7.42 15.82 2.30
CA THR A 97 -7.22 17.07 3.06
C THR A 97 -5.82 17.65 2.85
N ASN A 98 -4.84 16.81 2.54
CA ASN A 98 -3.47 17.23 2.30
C ASN A 98 -2.77 16.24 1.37
N ASN A 99 -1.90 16.76 0.49
CA ASN A 99 -1.01 15.96 -0.33
C ASN A 99 0.32 16.69 -0.47
N GLN A 100 1.39 16.09 0.04
CA GLN A 100 2.71 16.71 0.14
C GLN A 100 3.79 15.75 -0.31
N GLN A 101 4.89 16.33 -0.78
CA GLN A 101 6.07 15.59 -1.16
C GLN A 101 7.33 16.32 -0.69
N TYR A 102 8.25 15.56 -0.11
CA TYR A 102 9.50 16.05 0.45
C TYR A 102 10.69 15.29 -0.14
N SER A 103 11.83 15.95 -0.20
CA SER A 103 13.11 15.32 -0.49
C SER A 103 13.82 15.03 0.82
N LEU A 104 14.20 13.78 1.06
CA LEU A 104 14.92 13.37 2.26
C LEU A 104 16.39 13.13 1.88
N GLN A 105 17.31 13.86 2.51
CA GLN A 105 18.73 13.58 2.39
C GLN A 105 19.08 12.48 3.39
N LEU A 106 19.43 11.29 2.90
CA LEU A 106 19.77 10.14 3.73
C LEU A 106 21.29 9.96 3.77
N ASP A 107 21.86 9.72 4.94
CA ASP A 107 23.30 9.44 5.11
C ASP A 107 23.63 7.94 5.11
N GLY A 108 22.60 7.10 5.13
CA GLY A 108 22.65 5.64 5.16
C GLY A 108 22.41 5.02 6.55
N SER A 109 22.23 5.83 7.59
CA SER A 109 21.89 5.37 8.93
C SER A 109 20.37 5.22 9.12
N LEU A 110 19.94 4.10 9.70
CA LEU A 110 18.54 3.87 10.08
C LEU A 110 18.05 4.88 11.13
N THR A 111 18.92 5.30 12.04
CA THR A 111 18.59 6.32 13.05
C THR A 111 18.35 7.67 12.39
N GLN A 112 19.15 8.02 11.39
CA GLN A 112 18.97 9.27 10.64
C GLN A 112 17.72 9.21 9.77
N PHE A 113 17.44 8.07 9.15
CA PHE A 113 16.21 7.83 8.40
C PHE A 113 14.96 8.05 9.27
N GLU A 114 14.87 7.39 10.44
CA GLU A 114 13.75 7.56 11.39
C GLU A 114 13.63 9.03 11.82
N LYS A 115 14.74 9.65 12.25
CA LYS A 115 14.76 11.03 12.71
C LYS A 115 14.31 12.04 11.64
N THR A 116 14.79 11.91 10.41
CA THR A 116 14.44 12.85 9.33
C THR A 116 12.97 12.74 8.91
N ILE A 117 12.36 11.56 9.03
CA ILE A 117 10.92 11.39 8.81
C ILE A 117 10.12 11.96 9.98
N ASP A 118 10.54 11.69 11.22
CA ASP A 118 9.93 12.24 12.43
C ASP A 118 9.89 13.78 12.40
N GLU A 119 11.03 14.43 12.10
CA GLU A 119 11.10 15.88 11.95
C GLU A 119 10.18 16.45 10.85
N GLN A 120 9.93 15.67 9.80
CA GLN A 120 9.10 16.11 8.68
C GLN A 120 7.59 15.91 8.94
N LEU A 121 7.22 14.92 9.74
CA LEU A 121 5.84 14.54 10.02
C LEU A 121 5.34 14.99 11.39
N ASP A 122 6.25 15.27 12.33
CA ASP A 122 5.98 15.41 13.77
C ASP A 122 5.22 14.18 14.32
N ASP A 123 5.62 12.98 13.88
CA ASP A 123 5.00 11.71 14.25
C ASP A 123 6.05 10.58 14.38
N PRO A 124 6.53 10.30 15.61
CA PRO A 124 7.55 9.29 15.85
C PRO A 124 7.05 7.86 15.63
N ASN A 125 5.73 7.61 15.72
CA ASN A 125 5.17 6.28 15.51
C ASN A 125 5.21 5.92 14.02
N THR A 126 4.80 6.85 13.16
CA THR A 126 4.86 6.68 11.71
C THR A 126 6.31 6.57 11.22
N ALA A 127 7.21 7.40 11.75
CA ALA A 127 8.64 7.34 11.41
C ALA A 127 9.26 5.98 11.75
N ARG A 128 9.00 5.46 12.96
CA ARG A 128 9.47 4.13 13.38
C ARG A 128 8.85 3.02 12.55
N ALA A 129 7.55 3.09 12.28
CA ALA A 129 6.87 2.10 11.47
C ALA A 129 7.46 2.02 10.05
N LEU A 130 7.75 3.16 9.42
CA LEU A 130 8.44 3.20 8.12
C LEU A 130 9.84 2.59 8.17
N ARG A 131 10.61 2.87 9.23
CA ARG A 131 11.93 2.24 9.42
C ARG A 131 11.80 0.73 9.53
N ASP A 132 10.78 0.25 10.23
CA ASP A 132 10.56 -1.18 10.44
C ASP A 132 10.09 -1.93 9.17
N LEU A 133 9.72 -1.20 8.10
CA LEU A 133 9.44 -1.75 6.76
C LEU A 133 10.71 -2.00 5.94
N ILE A 134 11.87 -1.53 6.37
CA ILE A 134 13.11 -1.81 5.65
C ILE A 134 13.33 -3.34 5.73
N PRO A 135 13.47 -4.04 4.59
CA PRO A 135 13.70 -5.48 4.59
C PRO A 135 14.98 -5.80 5.35
N GLU A 136 15.04 -6.96 6.01
CA GLU A 136 16.27 -7.36 6.70
C GLU A 136 17.32 -7.88 5.71
N ASN A 137 16.86 -8.61 4.69
CA ASN A 137 17.66 -9.15 3.58
C ASN A 137 16.75 -9.39 2.36
N PHE A 138 17.37 -9.53 1.18
CA PHE A 138 16.69 -10.03 -0.03
C PHE A 138 17.72 -10.57 -1.02
N GLU A 139 17.37 -11.63 -1.75
CA GLU A 139 18.30 -12.28 -2.69
C GLU A 139 18.31 -11.67 -4.09
N ASP A 140 17.20 -11.05 -4.53
CA ASP A 140 17.09 -10.47 -5.87
C ASP A 140 17.83 -9.12 -5.94
N GLN A 141 19.12 -9.19 -6.30
CA GLN A 141 19.99 -8.02 -6.48
C GLN A 141 19.54 -7.08 -7.62
N SER A 142 18.56 -7.47 -8.45
CA SER A 142 17.97 -6.56 -9.44
C SER A 142 17.00 -5.55 -8.83
N LEU A 143 16.56 -5.75 -7.59
CA LEU A 143 15.66 -4.86 -6.86
C LEU A 143 16.47 -3.78 -6.14
N THR A 144 16.72 -2.66 -6.82
CA THR A 144 17.42 -1.52 -6.23
C THR A 144 16.48 -0.40 -5.80
N ASP A 145 15.40 -0.17 -6.54
CA ASP A 145 14.42 0.89 -6.26
C ASP A 145 13.26 0.32 -5.45
N TRP A 146 13.07 0.89 -4.26
CA TRP A 146 12.07 0.45 -3.29
C TRP A 146 11.08 1.56 -2.96
N VAL A 147 9.85 1.15 -2.65
CA VAL A 147 8.84 2.00 -2.03
C VAL A 147 8.42 1.36 -0.70
N LEU A 148 8.65 2.07 0.39
CA LEU A 148 8.09 1.73 1.71
C LEU A 148 6.72 2.40 1.80
N SER A 149 5.65 1.60 1.79
CA SER A 149 4.26 2.09 1.80
C SER A 149 3.58 1.81 3.13
N LEU A 150 3.38 2.83 3.95
CA LEU A 150 2.68 2.74 5.24
C LEU A 150 1.29 3.36 5.13
N ILE A 151 0.27 2.61 5.57
CA ILE A 151 -1.07 3.16 5.80
C ILE A 151 -1.31 3.35 7.30
N VAL A 152 -1.65 4.57 7.69
CA VAL A 152 -1.95 4.94 9.07
C VAL A 152 -3.43 5.24 9.17
N VAL A 153 -4.17 4.51 10.02
CA VAL A 153 -5.54 4.87 10.38
C VAL A 153 -5.50 5.51 11.77
N THR A 154 -6.04 6.72 11.90
CA THR A 154 -6.01 7.46 13.16
C THR A 154 -7.43 7.77 13.63
N LYS A 155 -7.69 7.47 14.91
CA LYS A 155 -8.89 7.92 15.62
C LYS A 155 -8.46 8.55 16.96
N PRO A 156 -8.40 9.89 17.05
CA PRO A 156 -7.97 10.57 18.27
C PRO A 156 -8.86 10.26 19.47
N ASP A 157 -8.26 10.21 20.66
CA ASP A 157 -8.98 9.94 21.90
C ASP A 157 -10.09 10.98 22.13
N GLY A 158 -11.32 10.50 22.38
CA GLY A 158 -12.48 11.36 22.61
C GLY A 158 -13.05 12.03 21.35
N SER A 159 -12.63 11.61 20.16
CA SER A 159 -13.17 12.07 18.88
C SER A 159 -13.72 10.91 18.04
N ASP A 160 -14.80 11.15 17.30
CA ASP A 160 -15.28 10.25 16.25
C ASP A 160 -14.68 10.56 14.87
N THR A 161 -13.77 11.53 14.79
CA THR A 161 -13.05 11.82 13.56
C THR A 161 -12.07 10.70 13.27
N VAL A 162 -12.16 10.14 12.07
CA VAL A 162 -11.20 9.16 11.57
C VAL A 162 -10.47 9.76 10.39
N THR A 163 -9.15 9.62 10.38
CA THR A 163 -8.30 9.98 9.25
C THR A 163 -7.51 8.78 8.77
N ILE A 164 -7.13 8.82 7.50
CA ILE A 164 -6.27 7.84 6.85
C ILE A 164 -5.11 8.62 6.27
N GLN A 165 -3.89 8.22 6.59
CA GLN A 165 -2.70 8.76 5.99
C GLN A 165 -1.99 7.65 5.21
N SER A 166 -1.70 7.93 3.94
CA SER A 166 -0.83 7.10 3.11
C SER A 166 0.54 7.76 3.06
N VAL A 167 1.54 7.12 3.65
CA VAL A 167 2.94 7.59 3.64
C VAL A 167 3.76 6.65 2.77
N GLN A 168 4.46 7.21 1.79
CA GLN A 168 5.31 6.45 0.89
C GLN A 168 6.71 7.03 0.87
N VAL A 169 7.73 6.18 1.06
CA VAL A 169 9.13 6.57 0.89
C VAL A 169 9.72 5.82 -0.29
N SER A 170 10.07 6.53 -1.36
CA SER A 170 10.82 6.00 -2.48
C SER A 170 12.31 6.20 -2.25
N LEU A 171 13.07 5.11 -2.23
CA LEU A 171 14.50 5.10 -1.94
C LEU A 171 15.19 3.90 -2.62
N ILE A 172 16.51 3.96 -2.68
CA ILE A 172 17.36 2.84 -3.05
C ILE A 172 17.64 1.99 -1.79
N ILE A 173 17.52 0.68 -1.90
CA ILE A 173 17.98 -0.28 -0.89
C ILE A 173 18.85 -1.30 -1.60
N LEU A 174 20.01 -1.60 -1.02
CA LEU A 174 20.97 -2.58 -1.54
C LEU A 174 21.03 -3.77 -0.60
N SER A 175 21.26 -4.97 -1.12
CA SER A 175 21.56 -6.14 -0.28
C SER A 175 22.79 -6.89 -0.79
N ASP A 176 23.58 -7.40 0.15
CA ASP A 176 24.66 -8.36 -0.11
C ASP A 176 24.19 -9.82 0.00
N GLY A 177 22.88 -10.04 0.14
CA GLY A 177 22.24 -11.34 0.35
C GLY A 177 22.04 -11.70 1.82
N ASN A 178 22.79 -11.09 2.75
CA ASN A 178 22.65 -11.33 4.19
C ASN A 178 22.06 -10.13 4.94
N THR A 179 22.27 -8.92 4.42
CA THR A 179 21.83 -7.69 5.06
C THR A 179 21.41 -6.67 3.99
N ALA A 180 20.28 -6.03 4.22
CA ALA A 180 19.86 -4.86 3.45
C ALA A 180 20.44 -3.58 4.06
N THR A 181 20.84 -2.65 3.20
CA THR A 181 21.44 -1.37 3.58
C THR A 181 20.84 -0.24 2.76
N ILE A 182 20.68 0.92 3.41
CA ILE A 182 20.31 2.16 2.74
C ILE A 182 21.61 2.90 2.43
N PRO A 183 21.98 3.12 1.15
CA PRO A 183 23.11 3.98 0.82
C PRO A 183 22.77 5.45 1.05
N ARG A 184 23.79 6.29 1.15
CA ARG A 184 23.65 7.74 1.12
C ARG A 184 23.00 8.19 -0.19
N GLN A 185 21.90 8.93 -0.11
CA GLN A 185 21.09 9.27 -1.28
C GLN A 185 20.10 10.42 -1.00
N SER A 186 19.43 10.87 -2.06
CA SER A 186 18.24 11.72 -1.95
C SER A 186 17.00 10.85 -2.17
N ALA A 187 16.29 10.51 -1.11
CA ALA A 187 15.02 9.79 -1.17
C ALA A 187 13.83 10.74 -1.30
N ARG A 188 12.65 10.20 -1.59
CA ARG A 188 11.41 10.97 -1.72
C ARG A 188 10.38 10.46 -0.72
N LEU A 189 9.82 11.37 0.07
CA LEU A 189 8.69 11.11 0.96
C LEU A 189 7.43 11.72 0.35
N SER A 190 6.37 10.95 0.21
CA SER A 190 5.06 11.37 -0.28
C SER A 190 4.01 11.06 0.78
N ILE A 191 3.16 12.04 1.09
CA ILE A 191 2.13 11.92 2.13
C ILE A 191 0.80 12.35 1.53
N SER A 192 -0.21 11.52 1.69
CA SER A 192 -1.60 11.87 1.37
C SER A 192 -2.47 11.63 2.60
N ASN A 193 -3.12 12.68 3.09
CA ASN A 193 -4.04 12.62 4.23
C ASN A 193 -5.48 12.67 3.72
N PHE A 194 -6.29 11.77 4.24
CA PHE A 194 -7.71 11.67 3.96
C PHE A 194 -8.50 11.78 5.26
N GLN A 195 -9.60 12.51 5.23
CA GLN A 195 -10.59 12.50 6.29
C GLN A 195 -11.75 11.60 5.88
N VAL A 196 -12.21 10.76 6.81
CA VAL A 196 -13.44 9.98 6.63
C VAL A 196 -14.64 10.90 6.68
N ILE A 197 -15.49 10.84 5.66
CA ILE A 197 -16.73 11.61 5.60
C ILE A 197 -17.83 10.80 6.29
N THR A 198 -17.99 11.02 7.60
CA THR A 198 -18.96 10.29 8.45
C THR A 198 -20.36 10.22 7.84
N SER A 199 -20.86 11.33 7.28
CA SER A 199 -22.21 11.36 6.68
C SER A 199 -22.36 10.44 5.46
N VAL A 200 -21.29 10.22 4.68
CA VAL A 200 -21.30 9.30 3.55
C VAL A 200 -21.34 7.85 4.03
N PHE A 201 -20.58 7.52 5.07
CA PHE A 201 -20.59 6.19 5.70
C PHE A 201 -21.99 5.88 6.25
N VAL A 202 -22.53 6.79 7.07
CA VAL A 202 -23.86 6.65 7.69
C VAL A 202 -24.95 6.49 6.64
N SER A 203 -24.98 7.36 5.62
CA SER A 203 -26.06 7.38 4.62
C SER A 203 -25.99 6.20 3.64
N ASN A 204 -24.87 5.49 3.56
CA ASN A 204 -24.65 4.36 2.65
C ASN A 204 -24.27 3.07 3.39
N ALA A 205 -24.56 2.98 4.70
CA ALA A 205 -24.05 1.92 5.56
C ALA A 205 -24.41 0.51 5.05
N ASP A 206 -25.68 0.28 4.69
CA ASP A 206 -26.12 -1.00 4.11
C ASP A 206 -25.35 -1.37 2.84
N ARG A 207 -25.12 -0.38 1.96
CA ARG A 207 -24.41 -0.59 0.70
C ARG A 207 -22.94 -0.92 0.92
N PHE A 208 -22.29 -0.26 1.87
CA PHE A 208 -20.90 -0.55 2.21
C PHE A 208 -20.77 -1.90 2.92
N ALA A 209 -21.67 -2.20 3.86
CA ALA A 209 -21.71 -3.51 4.51
C ALA A 209 -21.82 -4.67 3.52
N ASP A 210 -22.69 -4.54 2.50
CA ASP A 210 -22.90 -5.56 1.47
C ASP A 210 -21.71 -5.68 0.50
N ARG A 211 -21.17 -4.56 0.02
CA ARG A 211 -20.17 -4.56 -1.08
C ARG A 211 -18.73 -4.57 -0.64
N VAL A 212 -18.42 -3.93 0.48
CA VAL A 212 -17.04 -3.75 0.99
C VAL A 212 -16.71 -4.86 1.99
N GLY A 213 -17.71 -5.32 2.76
CA GLY A 213 -17.51 -6.22 3.88
C GLY A 213 -16.96 -5.50 5.11
N VAL A 214 -16.50 -6.26 6.10
CA VAL A 214 -15.92 -5.72 7.33
C VAL A 214 -14.57 -6.37 7.59
N THR A 215 -13.59 -5.53 7.91
CA THR A 215 -12.27 -5.89 8.38
C THR A 215 -12.02 -5.20 9.70
N THR A 216 -11.61 -5.96 10.72
CA THR A 216 -11.18 -5.37 12.00
C THR A 216 -9.90 -4.57 11.81
N VAL A 217 -9.63 -3.60 12.70
CA VAL A 217 -8.36 -2.85 12.66
C VAL A 217 -7.15 -3.79 12.75
N SER A 218 -7.23 -4.84 13.58
CA SER A 218 -6.17 -5.85 13.70
C SER A 218 -5.92 -6.61 12.39
N ASP A 219 -6.97 -7.05 11.71
CA ASP A 219 -6.82 -7.81 10.47
C ASP A 219 -6.39 -6.92 9.30
N PHE A 220 -6.77 -5.64 9.32
CA PHE A 220 -6.23 -4.64 8.40
C PHE A 220 -4.71 -4.50 8.55
N ILE A 221 -4.19 -4.40 9.78
CA ILE A 221 -2.75 -4.32 10.03
C ILE A 221 -2.04 -5.56 9.48
N LYS A 222 -2.57 -6.76 9.78
CA LYS A 222 -2.03 -8.02 9.25
C LYS A 222 -2.06 -8.08 7.72
N PHE A 223 -3.16 -7.62 7.11
CA PHE A 223 -3.33 -7.65 5.65
C PHE A 223 -2.23 -6.86 4.93
N PHE A 224 -1.89 -5.68 5.45
CA PHE A 224 -0.90 -4.78 4.86
C PHE A 224 0.54 -5.06 5.29
N THR A 225 0.79 -5.88 6.31
CA THR A 225 2.15 -6.17 6.76
C THR A 225 2.82 -7.16 5.81
N SER A 226 3.77 -6.65 5.03
CA SER A 226 4.65 -7.49 4.21
C SER A 226 5.60 -8.33 5.07
N PRO A 227 5.99 -9.53 4.60
CA PRO A 227 7.05 -10.30 5.24
C PRO A 227 8.38 -9.53 5.22
N LYS A 228 9.27 -9.80 6.18
CA LYS A 228 10.58 -9.12 6.28
C LYS A 228 11.71 -9.84 5.54
N ASP A 229 11.54 -11.14 5.33
CA ASP A 229 12.49 -12.00 4.63
C ASP A 229 11.97 -12.33 3.23
N PHE A 230 12.71 -11.90 2.21
CA PHE A 230 12.41 -12.15 0.80
C PHE A 230 13.46 -13.09 0.21
N LEU A 231 13.48 -14.31 0.74
CA LEU A 231 14.34 -15.38 0.24
C LEU A 231 13.75 -15.93 -1.07
N ARG A 232 14.61 -16.26 -2.03
CA ARG A 232 14.17 -16.82 -3.31
C ARG A 232 13.49 -18.15 -3.04
N SER A 233 12.21 -18.26 -3.41
CA SER A 233 11.53 -19.53 -3.32
C SER A 233 12.17 -20.51 -4.31
N ASP A 234 12.81 -21.58 -3.81
CA ASP A 234 13.21 -22.75 -4.62
C ASP A 234 12.00 -23.55 -5.16
N GLN A 235 10.79 -22.96 -5.16
CA GLN A 235 9.54 -23.60 -5.56
C GLN A 235 9.15 -23.34 -7.02
N ALA A 236 10.12 -23.11 -7.90
CA ALA A 236 9.93 -23.22 -9.34
C ALA A 236 10.21 -24.64 -9.87
N GLN A 237 10.08 -25.73 -9.08
CA GLN A 237 10.23 -27.09 -9.64
C GLN A 237 9.74 -28.26 -8.76
N ARG A 238 8.55 -28.22 -8.16
CA ARG A 238 7.83 -29.46 -7.80
C ARG A 238 6.36 -29.34 -8.12
N GLY A 239 5.99 -29.94 -9.24
CA GLY A 239 4.61 -30.08 -9.67
C GLY A 239 3.80 -30.83 -8.62
N PHE A 240 2.76 -30.19 -8.11
CA PHE A 240 1.59 -30.90 -7.63
C PHE A 240 0.63 -31.05 -8.81
N THR A 241 0.72 -32.19 -9.46
CA THR A 241 -0.41 -32.79 -10.15
C THR A 241 -1.50 -33.09 -9.12
N SER A 242 -2.58 -32.32 -9.12
CA SER A 242 -3.89 -32.87 -8.81
C SER A 242 -4.93 -32.25 -9.74
N CYS A 243 -5.65 -33.13 -10.42
CA CYS A 243 -6.57 -32.86 -11.49
C CYS A 243 -7.94 -32.39 -10.99
N LEU A 244 -8.57 -31.49 -11.77
CA LEU A 244 -10.01 -31.41 -12.10
C LEU A 244 -10.99 -31.13 -10.93
N ARG A 245 -12.04 -30.31 -11.02
CA ARG A 245 -12.66 -29.40 -12.01
C ARG A 245 -13.79 -28.74 -11.20
N SER A 246 -13.95 -27.42 -11.17
CA SER A 246 -15.00 -26.77 -11.96
C SER A 246 -14.63 -25.30 -12.16
N ARG A 247 -14.50 -24.94 -13.45
CA ARG A 247 -14.37 -23.56 -13.91
C ARG A 247 -15.75 -22.92 -13.88
N MET A 248 -15.90 -21.79 -13.20
CA MET A 248 -16.71 -20.71 -13.74
C MET A 248 -15.77 -19.61 -14.21
N THR A 249 -15.59 -19.56 -15.52
CA THR A 249 -15.02 -18.41 -16.21
C THR A 249 -16.02 -17.27 -16.15
N PHE A 250 -15.74 -16.23 -15.36
CA PHE A 250 -16.28 -14.91 -15.65
C PHE A 250 -15.23 -14.11 -16.40
N LYS A 251 -15.47 -13.97 -17.70
CA LYS A 251 -15.07 -12.77 -18.43
C LYS A 251 -15.91 -11.65 -17.84
N ASP A 252 -15.28 -10.61 -17.33
CA ASP A 252 -15.62 -9.28 -17.81
C ASP A 252 -14.46 -8.31 -17.66
N ARG A 253 -14.14 -7.71 -18.82
CA ARG A 253 -13.32 -6.52 -18.95
C ARG A 253 -14.22 -5.33 -18.63
N GLN A 254 -13.63 -4.30 -18.04
CA GLN A 254 -14.16 -2.94 -17.86
C GLN A 254 -15.23 -2.78 -16.78
N ALA A 255 -14.78 -2.40 -15.59
CA ALA A 255 -15.54 -1.54 -14.69
C ALA A 255 -14.69 -0.31 -14.33
N ILE A 256 -14.49 0.54 -15.34
CA ILE A 256 -14.21 1.96 -15.13
C ILE A 256 -15.59 2.63 -15.10
N LEU A 257 -15.87 3.37 -14.01
CA LEU A 257 -17.06 4.19 -13.74
C LEU A 257 -18.35 3.45 -13.32
N SER A 258 -18.58 3.33 -12.00
CA SER A 258 -19.86 3.66 -11.36
C SER A 258 -19.83 3.30 -9.88
N TRP A 259 -19.45 4.26 -9.03
CA TRP A 259 -19.69 4.15 -7.59
C TRP A 259 -21.13 4.56 -7.21
N LEU A 260 -21.96 4.99 -8.18
CA LEU A 260 -23.25 5.66 -7.93
C LEU A 260 -24.41 5.27 -8.88
N HIS A 261 -24.43 4.04 -9.39
CA HIS A 261 -25.67 3.44 -9.92
C HIS A 261 -25.88 2.04 -9.35
#